data_AF-A0A7R7ZXV9-F1
#
_entry.id   AF-A0A7R7ZXV9-F1
#
_cell.length_a   1.000
_cell.length_b   1.000
_cell.length_c   1.000
_cell.angle_alpha   90.00
_cell.angle_beta   90.00
_cell.angle_gamma   90.00
#
_symmetry.space_group_name_H-M   'P 1'
#
loop_
_entity.id
_entity.type
_entity.pdbx_description
1 polymer ?
#
loop_
_entity_poly.entity_id
_entity_poly.type
_entity_poly.pdbx_seq_one_letter_code
_entity_poly.pdbx_strand_id
1 'polypeptide(L)'
;MVAIEADLVGSNTTPEEHLEPFFKIHPEIMLDIACYNGPNNYVVAGPTKYIDHLESYLVEKKANGEKIRFKVLRGMYAYHSSMADTIVDECAKLSASIEFQEPRFHFESCHETAWPGPGPNVVARNTRQPVYFGQAMTRIVDRLGACTFLEAGVNGPIVAMARSALPQAPAQEHHTFLGINGRDLVRSLTDATVTLWKTGQSNVQYWLFHGCQRTSYRPVALPPYHFEKHKHWLEYKGLSGDRNNKTGGNVPEHPAVCSHCQKDTADRPFIRQDKPHTQKPGESVFTIDMHSRRYQDLVKGHVVVGTAICPASVYLELAAHAVAILLNNKITSSIVIDDIHFKAPLSLDTQRSVKLTLTNKQQYTWGFEFTSTKNERSILHAIGSISLRDKSNGNAEEEQEKKDKWTRMINLLDNDPDTDALRGAMVHKVFGNMVKHAAAYRGLRHLVGKGTEGAADISIPVNELNTVARTPNDNVVDALVMNNFLEVPGAYINCLHVFGDDDDSKAYICTSLGSVGPLNKLPEGRYYRVYAQIVRQSSNEAILDVLAFDAQTMDLVLSAKDIKFSGISTSTLTKLLAGADPSSTVNGHTDPSQVAETTESKQPTKSYPVTHLG
;
A
#
# COMPACT_ATOMS: atom_id res chain seq x y z
N MET A 1 8.95 -31.31 53.73
CA MET A 1 8.79 -32.02 52.44
C MET A 1 10.17 -32.38 51.89
N VAL A 2 10.29 -33.42 51.06
CA VAL A 2 11.52 -33.79 50.35
C VAL A 2 11.23 -33.92 48.85
N ALA A 3 11.99 -33.20 48.02
CA ALA A 3 11.99 -33.43 46.58
C ALA A 3 13.00 -34.54 46.25
N ILE A 4 12.61 -35.54 45.48
CA ILE A 4 13.38 -36.73 45.16
C ILE A 4 13.45 -36.88 43.64
N GLU A 5 14.65 -37.18 43.15
CA GLU A 5 14.92 -37.56 41.78
C GLU A 5 15.63 -38.91 41.74
N ALA A 6 14.98 -39.90 41.12
CA ALA A 6 15.41 -41.29 41.04
C ALA A 6 15.14 -41.85 39.64
N ASP A 7 15.86 -42.89 39.21
CA ASP A 7 15.69 -43.51 37.89
C ASP A 7 14.47 -44.45 37.84
N LEU A 8 13.29 -43.87 37.94
CA LEU A 8 12.00 -44.59 37.92
C LEU A 8 11.70 -45.16 36.55
N VAL A 9 12.03 -44.44 35.47
CA VAL A 9 11.86 -44.92 34.09
C VAL A 9 12.78 -46.10 33.79
N GLY A 10 14.07 -46.01 34.12
CA GLY A 10 15.03 -47.09 33.86
C GLY A 10 14.76 -48.33 34.71
N SER A 11 14.19 -48.16 35.91
CA SER A 11 13.80 -49.26 36.80
C SER A 11 12.37 -49.76 36.59
N ASN A 12 11.57 -49.09 35.76
CA ASN A 12 10.14 -49.34 35.58
C ASN A 12 9.37 -49.40 36.91
N THR A 13 9.58 -48.39 37.76
CA THR A 13 8.91 -48.25 39.06
C THR A 13 8.14 -46.94 39.16
N THR A 14 7.12 -46.92 40.01
CA THR A 14 6.39 -45.73 40.43
C THR A 14 7.02 -45.11 41.68
N PRO A 15 6.76 -43.83 42.00
CA PRO A 15 7.20 -43.23 43.27
C PRO A 15 6.76 -44.01 44.51
N GLU A 16 5.56 -44.60 44.48
CA GLU A 16 5.01 -45.46 45.53
C GLU A 16 5.85 -46.73 45.70
N GLU A 17 6.14 -47.44 44.60
CA GLU A 17 6.98 -48.64 44.61
C GLU A 17 8.41 -48.32 45.05
N HIS A 18 8.96 -47.18 44.64
CA HIS A 18 10.29 -46.75 45.05
C HIS A 18 10.39 -46.46 46.56
N LEU A 19 9.31 -45.98 47.18
CA LEU A 19 9.24 -45.76 48.64
C LEU A 19 8.75 -46.97 49.44
N GLU A 20 8.21 -48.01 48.80
CA GLU A 20 7.71 -49.21 49.47
C GLU A 20 8.74 -49.83 50.44
N PRO A 21 10.05 -49.94 50.12
CA PRO A 21 11.02 -50.48 51.07
C PRO A 21 11.20 -49.60 52.31
N PHE A 22 11.05 -48.28 52.21
CA PHE A 22 11.08 -47.38 53.36
C PHE A 22 9.89 -47.64 54.28
N PHE A 23 8.68 -47.78 53.73
CA PHE A 23 7.49 -48.07 54.52
C PHE A 23 7.50 -49.48 55.13
N LYS A 24 8.19 -50.45 54.50
CA LYS A 24 8.43 -51.77 55.11
C LYS A 24 9.33 -51.69 56.35
N ILE A 25 10.30 -50.77 56.37
CA ILE A 25 11.20 -50.56 57.51
C ILE A 25 10.49 -49.71 58.59
N HIS A 26 9.64 -48.77 58.19
CA HIS A 26 8.93 -47.83 59.07
C HIS A 26 7.41 -47.88 58.85
N PRO A 27 6.72 -48.96 59.25
CA PRO A 27 5.29 -49.16 58.97
C PRO A 27 4.37 -48.15 59.69
N GLU A 28 4.85 -47.50 60.75
CA GLU A 28 4.13 -46.46 61.50
C GLU A 28 4.17 -45.07 60.84
N ILE A 29 5.07 -44.89 59.86
CA ILE A 29 5.26 -43.60 59.19
C ILE A 29 4.27 -43.48 58.04
N MET A 30 3.50 -42.39 58.06
CA MET A 30 2.56 -42.02 57.00
C MET A 30 3.07 -40.76 56.31
N LEU A 31 3.30 -40.86 55.01
CA LEU A 31 3.74 -39.77 54.14
C LEU A 31 2.89 -39.80 52.86
N ASP A 32 2.55 -38.62 52.35
CA ASP A 32 1.84 -38.47 51.08
C ASP A 32 2.85 -38.10 49.98
N ILE A 33 2.65 -38.63 48.77
CA ILE A 33 3.31 -38.06 47.58
C ILE A 33 2.53 -36.81 47.19
N ALA A 34 3.16 -35.66 47.39
CA ALA A 34 2.56 -34.35 47.16
C ALA A 34 2.59 -33.93 45.69
N CYS A 35 3.67 -34.26 44.97
CA CYS A 35 3.83 -33.82 43.58
C CYS A 35 4.50 -34.92 42.73
N TYR A 36 3.98 -35.15 41.53
CA TYR A 36 4.59 -35.89 40.44
C TYR A 36 5.09 -34.88 39.40
N ASN A 37 6.30 -34.38 39.61
CA ASN A 37 6.88 -33.28 38.81
C ASN A 37 7.40 -33.74 37.44
N GLY A 38 7.67 -35.01 37.28
CA GLY A 38 8.17 -35.58 36.04
C GLY A 38 8.39 -37.09 36.19
N PRO A 39 8.83 -37.76 35.12
CA PRO A 39 8.94 -39.22 35.10
C PRO A 39 9.90 -39.77 36.16
N ASN A 40 10.92 -38.99 36.54
CA ASN A 40 11.94 -39.34 37.51
C ASN A 40 11.98 -38.38 38.72
N ASN A 41 10.99 -37.49 38.88
CA ASN A 41 11.02 -36.42 39.89
C ASN A 41 9.67 -36.30 40.60
N TYR A 42 9.69 -36.43 41.93
CA TYR A 42 8.49 -36.35 42.77
C TYR A 42 8.81 -35.73 44.14
N VAL A 43 7.77 -35.33 44.88
CA VAL A 43 7.89 -34.68 46.19
C VAL A 43 7.08 -35.43 47.23
N VAL A 44 7.69 -35.68 48.38
CA VAL A 44 7.06 -36.33 49.53
C VAL A 44 6.79 -35.31 50.63
N ALA A 45 5.61 -35.41 51.24
CA ALA A 45 5.12 -34.48 52.25
C ALA A 45 4.59 -35.22 53.47
N GLY A 46 4.71 -34.59 54.64
CA GLY A 46 4.25 -35.13 55.91
C GLY A 46 4.91 -34.45 57.11
N PRO A 47 4.68 -34.97 58.33
CA PRO A 47 5.26 -34.44 59.57
C PRO A 47 6.79 -34.34 59.52
N THR A 48 7.37 -33.29 60.12
CA THR A 48 8.82 -33.05 60.13
C THR A 48 9.61 -34.27 60.58
N LYS A 49 9.21 -34.91 61.69
CA LYS A 49 9.85 -36.12 62.20
C LYS A 49 9.93 -37.25 61.16
N TYR A 50 8.88 -37.44 60.36
CA TYR A 50 8.83 -38.50 59.35
C TYR A 50 9.65 -38.15 58.11
N ILE A 51 9.71 -36.85 57.78
CA ILE A 51 10.61 -36.34 56.76
C ILE A 51 12.08 -36.52 57.17
N ASP A 52 12.42 -36.35 58.45
CA ASP A 52 13.79 -36.58 58.95
C ASP A 52 14.20 -38.07 58.86
N HIS A 53 13.27 -38.99 59.14
CA HIS A 53 13.48 -40.42 58.91
C HIS A 53 13.69 -40.75 57.43
N LEU A 54 12.85 -40.18 56.55
CA LEU A 54 13.00 -40.36 55.10
C LEU A 54 14.32 -39.77 54.58
N GLU A 55 14.73 -38.58 55.06
CA GLU A 55 16.02 -37.98 54.72
C GLU A 55 17.18 -38.92 55.09
N SER A 56 17.16 -39.48 56.31
CA SER A 56 18.19 -40.42 56.77
C SER A 56 18.26 -41.68 55.91
N TYR A 57 17.11 -42.26 55.58
CA TYR A 57 17.01 -43.40 54.67
C TYR A 57 17.58 -43.09 53.28
N LEU A 58 17.24 -41.94 52.69
CA LEU A 58 17.73 -41.53 51.38
C LEU A 58 19.24 -41.25 51.38
N VAL A 59 19.79 -40.71 52.48
CA VAL A 59 21.24 -40.57 52.68
C VAL A 59 21.92 -41.94 52.63
N GLU A 60 21.37 -42.92 53.35
CA GLU A 60 21.92 -44.28 53.38
C GLU A 60 21.89 -44.93 51.99
N LYS A 61 20.76 -44.86 51.29
CA LYS A 61 20.63 -45.37 49.92
C LYS A 61 21.64 -44.77 48.95
N LYS A 62 21.80 -43.45 49.00
CA LYS A 62 22.79 -42.75 48.20
C LYS A 62 24.23 -43.17 48.55
N ALA A 63 24.54 -43.35 49.84
CA ALA A 63 25.84 -43.82 50.29
C ALA A 63 26.14 -45.25 49.84
N ASN A 64 25.11 -46.09 49.72
CA ASN A 64 25.17 -47.46 49.21
C ASN A 64 25.23 -47.56 47.67
N GLY A 65 25.39 -46.43 46.96
CA GLY A 65 25.63 -46.39 45.52
C GLY A 65 24.37 -46.23 44.66
N GLU A 66 23.20 -46.04 45.26
CA GLU A 66 21.97 -45.78 44.51
C GLU A 66 22.01 -44.40 43.84
N LYS A 67 21.61 -44.33 42.56
CA LYS A 67 21.62 -43.09 41.78
C LYS A 67 20.41 -42.22 42.11
N ILE A 68 20.41 -41.63 43.30
CA ILE A 68 19.33 -40.76 43.80
C ILE A 68 19.88 -39.35 44.10
N ARG A 69 19.11 -38.33 43.72
CA ARG A 69 19.28 -36.95 44.21
C ARG A 69 18.04 -36.58 45.03
N PHE A 70 18.24 -35.87 46.14
CA PHE A 70 17.11 -35.37 46.91
C PHE A 70 17.46 -34.05 47.60
N LYS A 71 16.44 -33.28 47.95
CA LYS A 71 16.56 -32.01 48.67
C LYS A 71 15.40 -31.85 49.65
N VAL A 72 15.72 -31.65 50.93
CA VAL A 72 14.73 -31.28 51.93
C VAL A 72 14.32 -29.82 51.73
N LEU A 73 13.01 -29.60 51.59
CA LEU A 73 12.40 -28.29 51.42
C LEU A 73 12.01 -27.76 52.81
N ARG A 74 12.94 -27.06 53.45
CA ARG A 74 12.75 -26.46 54.79
C ARG A 74 11.91 -25.18 54.70
N GLY A 75 11.10 -24.90 55.72
CA GLY A 75 10.27 -23.69 55.79
C GLY A 75 8.99 -23.73 54.93
N MET A 76 8.67 -24.88 54.34
CA MET A 76 7.45 -25.08 53.56
C MET A 76 6.40 -25.83 54.38
N TYR A 77 5.14 -25.41 54.28
CA TYR A 77 4.01 -26.22 54.75
C TYR A 77 3.82 -27.43 53.84
N ALA A 78 3.47 -28.57 54.43
CA ALA A 78 3.21 -29.82 53.71
C ALA A 78 1.83 -29.81 53.04
N TYR A 79 1.58 -28.86 52.12
CA TYR A 79 0.41 -28.89 51.26
C TYR A 79 0.44 -30.12 50.34
N HIS A 80 -0.70 -30.43 49.73
CA HIS A 80 -0.91 -31.66 48.94
C HIS A 80 -0.74 -32.94 49.78
N SER A 81 -0.98 -32.84 51.09
CA SER A 81 -0.87 -33.95 52.04
C SER A 81 -1.92 -33.84 53.14
N SER A 82 -2.08 -34.93 53.91
CA SER A 82 -2.91 -35.01 55.11
C SER A 82 -2.64 -33.89 56.12
N MET A 83 -1.45 -33.30 56.12
CA MET A 83 -1.12 -32.15 56.97
C MET A 83 -1.99 -30.91 56.70
N ALA A 84 -2.63 -30.84 55.53
CA ALA A 84 -3.53 -29.76 55.16
C ALA A 84 -4.99 -29.99 55.56
N ASP A 85 -5.37 -31.19 56.04
CA ASP A 85 -6.78 -31.57 56.29
C ASP A 85 -7.54 -30.57 57.17
N THR A 86 -6.85 -29.96 58.14
CA THR A 86 -7.44 -28.99 59.08
C THR A 86 -7.92 -27.69 58.45
N ILE A 87 -7.47 -27.37 57.23
CA ILE A 87 -7.84 -26.13 56.53
C ILE A 87 -8.67 -26.38 55.27
N VAL A 88 -8.88 -27.65 54.86
CA VAL A 88 -9.56 -28.00 53.60
C VAL A 88 -11.00 -27.49 53.58
N ASP A 89 -11.73 -27.64 54.69
CA ASP A 89 -13.12 -27.20 54.78
C ASP A 89 -13.26 -25.68 54.65
N GLU A 90 -12.36 -24.93 55.28
CA GLU A 90 -12.34 -23.47 55.16
C GLU A 90 -11.91 -23.02 53.76
N CYS A 91 -10.96 -23.73 53.13
CA CYS A 91 -10.62 -23.52 51.72
C CYS A 91 -11.81 -23.78 50.79
N ALA A 92 -12.64 -24.78 51.09
CA ALA A 92 -13.83 -25.11 50.30
C ALA A 92 -14.89 -24.02 50.44
N LYS A 93 -15.16 -23.55 51.66
CA LYS A 93 -16.07 -22.42 51.91
C LYS A 93 -15.61 -21.15 51.19
N LEU A 94 -14.31 -20.84 51.25
CA LEU A 94 -13.72 -19.70 50.56
C LEU A 94 -13.91 -19.82 49.04
N SER A 95 -13.57 -20.97 48.47
CA SER A 95 -13.68 -21.20 47.03
C SER A 95 -15.15 -21.16 46.58
N ALA A 96 -16.09 -21.67 47.36
CA ALA A 96 -17.51 -21.62 47.06
C ALA A 96 -18.11 -20.20 47.09
N SER A 97 -17.45 -19.25 47.77
CA SER A 97 -17.87 -17.84 47.81
C SER A 97 -17.47 -17.04 46.56
N ILE A 98 -16.65 -17.62 45.68
CA ILE A 98 -16.14 -16.97 44.47
C ILE A 98 -16.92 -17.49 43.26
N GLU A 99 -17.40 -16.57 42.43
CA GLU A 99 -18.01 -16.93 41.15
C GLU A 99 -16.92 -17.19 40.10
N PHE A 100 -16.74 -18.46 39.73
CA PHE A 100 -15.77 -18.86 38.69
C PHE A 100 -16.38 -18.70 37.30
N GLN A 101 -15.70 -17.93 36.45
CA GLN A 101 -16.05 -17.77 35.05
C GLN A 101 -15.37 -18.86 34.21
N GLU A 102 -15.98 -19.22 33.08
CA GLU A 102 -15.38 -20.14 32.12
C GLU A 102 -14.04 -19.56 31.60
N PRO A 103 -12.93 -20.32 31.67
CA PRO A 103 -11.64 -19.83 31.19
C PRO A 103 -11.67 -19.48 29.70
N ARG A 104 -11.41 -18.21 29.38
CA ARG A 104 -11.25 -17.76 27.98
C ARG A 104 -10.04 -18.39 27.28
N PHE A 105 -9.03 -18.73 28.05
CA PHE A 105 -7.83 -19.41 27.58
C PHE A 105 -7.82 -20.84 28.11
N HIS A 106 -7.30 -21.78 27.32
CA HIS A 106 -7.17 -23.18 27.74
C HIS A 106 -6.47 -23.26 29.10
N PHE A 107 -7.14 -23.86 30.07
CA PHE A 107 -6.63 -24.05 31.42
C PHE A 107 -6.27 -25.52 31.60
N GLU A 108 -4.97 -25.82 31.65
CA GLU A 108 -4.50 -27.16 31.96
C GLU A 108 -4.23 -27.30 33.46
N SER A 109 -5.02 -28.13 34.13
CA SER A 109 -4.85 -28.39 35.55
C SER A 109 -3.81 -29.48 35.82
N CYS A 110 -3.08 -29.41 36.92
CA CYS A 110 -2.17 -30.48 37.37
C CYS A 110 -2.91 -31.62 38.08
N HIS A 111 -4.09 -32.01 37.60
CA HIS A 111 -4.77 -33.23 38.02
C HIS A 111 -4.25 -34.44 37.24
N GLU A 112 -4.46 -35.62 37.81
CA GLU A 112 -4.09 -36.89 37.17
C GLU A 112 -4.73 -37.03 35.78
N THR A 113 -6.01 -36.70 35.71
CA THR A 113 -6.80 -36.69 34.48
C THR A 113 -7.20 -35.27 34.08
N ALA A 114 -7.59 -35.09 32.82
CA ALA A 114 -8.11 -33.82 32.35
C ALA A 114 -9.31 -33.36 33.19
N TRP A 115 -9.30 -32.10 33.60
CA TRP A 115 -10.33 -31.52 34.45
C TRP A 115 -11.05 -30.40 33.71
N PRO A 116 -12.40 -30.33 33.75
CA PRO A 116 -13.19 -29.41 32.93
C PRO A 116 -12.99 -27.91 33.25
N GLY A 117 -12.27 -27.55 34.31
CA GLY A 117 -11.95 -26.15 34.64
C GLY A 117 -12.12 -25.81 36.12
N PRO A 118 -11.72 -24.59 36.54
CA PRO A 118 -11.82 -24.14 37.93
C PRO A 118 -13.27 -24.13 38.43
N GLY A 119 -13.50 -24.64 39.63
CA GLY A 119 -14.83 -24.77 40.24
C GLY A 119 -14.83 -24.46 41.74
N PRO A 120 -15.99 -24.58 42.42
CA PRO A 120 -16.18 -24.13 43.80
C PRO A 120 -15.33 -24.88 44.84
N ASN A 121 -14.63 -25.95 44.45
CA ASN A 121 -13.71 -26.70 45.31
C ASN A 121 -12.24 -26.59 44.87
N VAL A 122 -11.89 -25.73 43.92
CA VAL A 122 -10.53 -25.68 43.32
C VAL A 122 -9.46 -25.42 44.37
N VAL A 123 -9.71 -24.51 45.31
CA VAL A 123 -8.74 -24.17 46.36
C VAL A 123 -8.57 -25.35 47.31
N ALA A 124 -9.65 -25.91 47.85
CA ALA A 124 -9.61 -27.06 48.74
C ALA A 124 -8.90 -28.26 48.10
N ARG A 125 -9.22 -28.54 46.83
CA ARG A 125 -8.60 -29.62 46.07
C ARG A 125 -7.12 -29.37 45.86
N ASN A 126 -6.74 -28.19 45.36
CA ASN A 126 -5.33 -27.85 45.14
C ASN A 126 -4.54 -27.76 46.45
N THR A 127 -5.17 -27.50 47.60
CA THR A 127 -4.51 -27.51 48.91
C THR A 127 -4.17 -28.92 49.40
N ARG A 128 -5.01 -29.92 49.08
CA ARG A 128 -4.92 -31.28 49.67
C ARG A 128 -4.50 -32.39 48.70
N GLN A 129 -4.93 -32.33 47.46
CA GLN A 129 -4.70 -33.38 46.47
C GLN A 129 -3.32 -33.25 45.81
N PRO A 130 -2.72 -34.36 45.35
CA PRO A 130 -1.43 -34.35 44.69
C PRO A 130 -1.41 -33.55 43.38
N VAL A 131 -0.24 -33.01 43.05
CA VAL A 131 0.04 -32.23 41.84
C VAL A 131 0.67 -33.14 40.78
N TYR A 132 -0.04 -33.43 39.70
CA TYR A 132 0.44 -34.23 38.57
C TYR A 132 1.00 -33.33 37.47
N PHE A 133 2.06 -32.58 37.80
CA PHE A 133 2.67 -31.62 36.88
C PHE A 133 3.27 -32.29 35.65
N GLY A 134 3.98 -33.42 35.81
CA GLY A 134 4.55 -34.15 34.68
C GLY A 134 3.50 -34.63 33.68
N GLN A 135 2.38 -35.17 34.17
CA GLN A 135 1.27 -35.59 33.32
C GLN A 135 0.58 -34.41 32.64
N ALA A 136 0.41 -33.28 33.33
CA ALA A 136 -0.13 -32.06 32.71
C ALA A 136 0.76 -31.56 31.56
N MET A 137 2.08 -31.61 31.74
CA MET A 137 3.05 -31.27 30.68
C MET A 137 2.91 -32.21 29.47
N THR A 138 2.80 -33.52 29.70
CA THR A 138 2.56 -34.51 28.63
C THR A 138 1.27 -34.21 27.87
N ARG A 139 0.15 -33.98 28.57
CA ARG A 139 -1.13 -33.66 27.92
C ARG A 139 -1.07 -32.38 27.07
N ILE A 140 -0.33 -31.37 27.50
CA ILE A 140 -0.14 -30.14 26.72
C ILE A 140 0.60 -30.45 25.41
N VAL A 141 1.71 -31.19 25.50
CA VAL A 141 2.54 -31.52 24.33
C VAL A 141 1.83 -32.48 23.39
N ASP A 142 1.13 -33.49 23.89
CA ASP A 142 0.35 -34.42 23.07
C ASP A 142 -0.73 -33.68 22.26
N ARG A 143 -1.29 -32.60 22.83
CA ARG A 143 -2.33 -31.79 22.18
C ARG A 143 -1.77 -30.78 21.17
N LEU A 144 -0.63 -30.15 21.47
CA LEU A 144 -0.14 -28.98 20.73
C LEU A 144 1.14 -29.24 19.91
N GLY A 145 1.84 -30.35 20.16
CA GLY A 145 3.19 -30.60 19.65
C GLY A 145 4.26 -29.77 20.35
N ALA A 146 5.28 -29.35 19.59
CA ALA A 146 6.36 -28.51 20.10
C ALA A 146 5.81 -27.19 20.68
N CYS A 147 6.25 -26.84 21.88
CA CYS A 147 5.69 -25.75 22.67
C CYS A 147 6.77 -24.81 23.22
N THR A 148 6.40 -23.55 23.42
CA THR A 148 7.17 -22.59 24.21
C THR A 148 6.55 -22.46 25.60
N PHE A 149 7.28 -22.86 26.63
CA PHE A 149 6.89 -22.74 28.03
C PHE A 149 7.54 -21.49 28.63
N LEU A 150 6.69 -20.55 29.08
CA LEU A 150 7.09 -19.34 29.78
C LEU A 150 6.64 -19.43 31.24
N GLU A 151 7.57 -19.29 32.17
CA GLU A 151 7.25 -19.27 33.60
C GLU A 151 6.64 -17.93 34.00
N ALA A 152 5.41 -17.97 34.53
CA ALA A 152 4.78 -16.84 35.20
C ALA A 152 5.28 -16.76 36.65
N GLY A 153 6.43 -16.12 36.84
CA GLY A 153 7.09 -16.02 38.14
C GLY A 153 8.53 -15.52 38.00
N VAL A 154 9.21 -15.33 39.12
CA VAL A 154 10.60 -14.85 39.15
C VAL A 154 11.44 -15.74 40.06
N ASN A 155 12.63 -16.14 39.61
CA ASN A 155 13.58 -16.98 40.35
C ASN A 155 12.97 -18.32 40.81
N GLY A 156 12.04 -18.86 40.02
CA GLY A 156 11.36 -20.11 40.33
C GLY A 156 11.99 -21.33 39.66
N PRO A 157 11.66 -22.54 40.15
CA PRO A 157 12.21 -23.79 39.61
C PRO A 157 11.40 -24.35 38.43
N ILE A 158 10.28 -23.71 38.04
CA ILE A 158 9.23 -24.35 37.25
C ILE A 158 9.68 -24.62 35.81
N VAL A 159 10.41 -23.70 35.18
CA VAL A 159 10.93 -23.94 33.82
C VAL A 159 11.97 -25.05 33.76
N ALA A 160 12.81 -25.18 34.79
CA ALA A 160 13.74 -26.30 34.88
C ALA A 160 13.00 -27.62 35.08
N MET A 161 11.95 -27.61 35.92
CA MET A 161 11.07 -28.74 36.15
C MET A 161 10.32 -29.16 34.88
N ALA A 162 9.73 -28.21 34.15
CA ALA A 162 9.07 -28.43 32.87
C ALA A 162 9.98 -29.09 31.83
N ARG A 163 11.26 -28.67 31.79
CA ARG A 163 12.26 -29.27 30.91
C ARG A 163 12.57 -30.72 31.28
N SER A 164 12.64 -31.03 32.56
CA SER A 164 12.89 -32.39 33.05
C SER A 164 11.65 -33.30 32.99
N ALA A 165 10.45 -32.71 32.94
CA ALA A 165 9.19 -33.44 32.87
C ALA A 165 8.94 -34.09 31.49
N LEU A 166 9.53 -33.52 30.43
CA LEU A 166 9.33 -33.95 29.06
C LEU A 166 10.54 -34.76 28.54
N PRO A 167 10.32 -35.78 27.71
CA PRO A 167 11.42 -36.50 27.06
C PRO A 167 12.19 -35.58 26.11
N GLN A 168 13.47 -35.91 25.85
CA GLN A 168 14.26 -35.20 24.85
C GLN A 168 13.73 -35.53 23.44
N ALA A 169 13.03 -34.59 22.82
CA ALA A 169 12.45 -34.76 21.49
C ALA A 169 13.53 -34.69 20.37
N PRO A 170 13.29 -35.31 19.19
CA PRO A 170 14.13 -35.14 18.00
C PRO A 170 14.23 -33.66 17.57
N ALA A 171 15.24 -33.31 16.77
CA ALA A 171 15.57 -31.92 16.45
C ALA A 171 14.45 -31.08 15.79
N GLN A 172 13.43 -31.72 15.22
CA GLN A 172 12.29 -31.08 14.57
C GLN A 172 11.12 -30.76 15.53
N GLU A 173 11.21 -31.16 16.81
CA GLU A 173 10.16 -31.01 17.83
C GLU A 173 10.68 -30.30 19.10
N HIS A 174 11.65 -29.38 18.97
CA HIS A 174 12.27 -28.75 20.12
C HIS A 174 11.33 -27.79 20.88
N HIS A 175 11.08 -28.11 22.15
CA HIS A 175 10.45 -27.21 23.11
C HIS A 175 11.38 -26.05 23.50
N THR A 176 10.82 -24.86 23.68
CA THR A 176 11.53 -23.70 24.24
C THR A 176 11.09 -23.48 25.69
N PHE A 177 12.03 -23.26 26.61
CA PHE A 177 11.72 -23.03 28.03
C PHE A 177 12.33 -21.72 28.53
N LEU A 178 11.49 -20.79 28.98
CA LEU A 178 11.86 -19.40 29.32
C LEU A 178 11.44 -19.07 30.76
N GLY A 179 12.41 -18.82 31.64
CA GLY A 179 12.17 -18.36 33.00
C GLY A 179 12.74 -16.95 33.22
N ILE A 180 12.15 -16.21 34.16
CA ILE A 180 12.63 -14.89 34.57
C ILE A 180 13.49 -15.04 35.82
N ASN A 181 14.81 -15.09 35.66
CA ASN A 181 15.74 -15.50 36.72
C ASN A 181 16.97 -14.60 36.78
N GLY A 182 17.62 -14.56 37.95
CA GLY A 182 18.89 -13.87 38.17
C GLY A 182 18.78 -12.57 38.97
N ARG A 183 19.88 -11.82 39.01
CA ARG A 183 20.00 -10.57 39.77
C ARG A 183 19.43 -9.37 39.01
N ASP A 184 19.48 -9.41 37.68
CA ASP A 184 18.94 -8.37 36.80
C ASP A 184 17.69 -8.88 36.10
N LEU A 185 16.56 -8.68 36.77
CA LEU A 185 15.25 -9.18 36.32
C LEU A 185 14.77 -8.49 35.04
N VAL A 186 15.12 -7.21 34.86
CA VAL A 186 14.74 -6.42 33.68
C VAL A 186 15.46 -6.97 32.45
N ARG A 187 16.76 -7.27 32.59
CA ARG A 187 17.51 -7.94 31.52
C ARG A 187 16.96 -9.33 31.23
N SER A 188 16.67 -10.13 32.26
CA SER A 188 16.09 -11.47 32.06
C SER A 188 14.75 -11.42 31.32
N LEU A 189 13.90 -10.44 31.63
CA LEU A 189 12.64 -10.20 30.92
C LEU A 189 12.86 -9.74 29.48
N THR A 190 13.87 -8.91 29.24
CA THR A 190 14.26 -8.48 27.90
C THR A 190 14.71 -9.69 27.07
N ASP A 191 15.58 -10.53 27.63
CA ASP A 191 16.10 -11.73 26.96
C ASP A 191 14.99 -12.74 26.66
N ALA A 192 14.03 -12.93 27.58
CA ALA A 192 12.85 -13.75 27.35
C ALA A 192 11.99 -13.22 26.19
N THR A 193 11.74 -11.90 26.17
CA THR A 193 10.97 -11.24 25.09
C THR A 193 11.66 -11.40 23.74
N VAL A 194 12.97 -11.16 23.67
CA VAL A 194 13.75 -11.34 22.43
C VAL A 194 13.74 -12.80 21.97
N THR A 195 13.79 -13.75 22.91
CA THR A 195 13.72 -15.18 22.58
C THR A 195 12.35 -15.57 22.02
N LEU A 196 11.26 -15.00 22.57
CA LEU A 196 9.92 -15.16 22.00
C LEU A 196 9.85 -14.63 20.56
N TRP A 197 10.40 -13.45 20.28
CA TRP A 197 10.47 -12.93 18.91
C TRP A 197 11.28 -13.84 17.97
N LYS A 198 12.44 -14.33 18.40
CA LYS A 198 13.29 -15.23 17.60
C LYS A 198 12.64 -16.58 17.32
N THR A 199 11.74 -17.03 18.18
CA THR A 199 10.98 -18.28 18.03
C THR A 199 9.66 -18.09 17.27
N GLY A 200 9.46 -16.93 16.64
CA GLY A 200 8.31 -16.67 15.76
C GLY A 200 7.10 -16.03 16.46
N GLN A 201 7.17 -15.74 17.76
CA GLN A 201 6.09 -15.09 18.52
C GLN A 201 6.14 -13.56 18.35
N SER A 202 5.94 -13.08 17.11
CA SER A 202 6.13 -11.68 16.72
C SER A 202 5.15 -10.69 17.36
N ASN A 203 3.99 -11.17 17.84
CA ASN A 203 2.97 -10.33 18.47
C ASN A 203 3.25 -10.02 19.95
N VAL A 204 4.31 -10.59 20.54
CA VAL A 204 4.69 -10.30 21.93
C VAL A 204 5.21 -8.87 22.03
N GLN A 205 4.72 -8.12 23.01
CA GLN A 205 5.24 -6.79 23.34
C GLN A 205 6.16 -6.88 24.57
N TYR A 206 7.27 -6.14 24.55
CA TYR A 206 8.11 -6.02 25.75
C TYR A 206 7.30 -5.37 26.89
N TRP A 207 7.12 -6.08 28.00
CA TRP A 207 6.17 -5.73 29.06
C TRP A 207 6.35 -4.32 29.63
N LEU A 208 7.60 -3.86 29.83
CA LEU A 208 7.86 -2.51 30.35
C LEU A 208 7.56 -1.40 29.34
N PHE A 209 7.17 -1.74 28.11
CA PHE A 209 6.62 -0.82 27.13
C PHE A 209 5.11 -1.09 26.99
N HIS A 210 4.29 -0.23 27.59
CA HIS A 210 2.85 -0.27 27.37
C HIS A 210 2.41 0.78 26.35
N GLY A 211 1.47 0.43 25.47
CA GLY A 211 1.00 1.33 24.40
C GLY A 211 0.44 2.67 24.91
N CYS A 212 -0.16 2.71 26.11
CA CYS A 212 -0.64 3.95 26.71
C CYS A 212 0.47 4.95 27.09
N GLN A 213 1.71 4.47 27.29
CA GLN A 213 2.87 5.29 27.61
C GLN A 213 3.61 5.76 26.35
N ARG A 214 3.10 5.47 25.15
CA ARG A 214 3.75 5.81 23.88
C ARG A 214 4.12 7.29 23.78
N THR A 215 3.30 8.19 24.32
CA THR A 215 3.55 9.64 24.34
C THR A 215 4.68 10.06 25.28
N SER A 216 5.03 9.22 26.26
CA SER A 216 6.15 9.44 27.18
C SER A 216 7.51 9.06 26.59
N TYR A 217 7.53 8.37 25.44
CA TYR A 217 8.77 7.97 24.76
C TYR A 217 9.04 8.85 23.54
N ARG A 218 10.29 9.29 23.38
CA ARG A 218 10.73 10.02 22.19
C ARG A 218 11.03 9.03 21.05
N PRO A 219 10.44 9.19 19.85
CA PRO A 219 10.84 8.42 18.68
C PRO A 219 12.32 8.68 18.35
N VAL A 220 13.08 7.61 18.12
CA VAL A 220 14.48 7.69 17.69
C VAL A 220 14.58 7.11 16.28
N ALA A 221 15.30 7.80 15.39
CA ALA A 221 15.61 7.28 14.07
C ALA A 221 16.64 6.14 14.21
N LEU A 222 16.26 4.94 13.80
CA LEU A 222 17.17 3.80 13.72
C LEU A 222 17.85 3.78 12.35
N PRO A 223 19.05 3.16 12.23
CA PRO A 223 19.61 2.84 10.93
C PRO A 223 18.56 2.15 10.05
N PRO A 224 18.43 2.53 8.77
CA PRO A 224 17.46 1.90 7.88
C PRO A 224 17.78 0.41 7.71
N TYR A 225 16.75 -0.39 7.38
CA TYR A 225 16.93 -1.82 7.12
C TYR A 225 18.06 -2.06 6.12
N HIS A 226 19.07 -2.79 6.53
CA HIS A 226 20.20 -3.14 5.69
C HIS A 226 19.81 -4.33 4.80
N PHE A 227 19.22 -4.04 3.64
CA PHE A 227 18.94 -5.05 2.64
C PHE A 227 20.22 -5.81 2.28
N GLU A 228 20.12 -7.14 2.20
CA GLU A 228 21.18 -7.96 1.65
C GLU A 228 21.40 -7.53 0.19
N LYS A 229 22.63 -7.09 -0.10
CA LYS A 229 22.96 -6.48 -1.39
C LYS A 229 23.28 -7.57 -2.39
N HIS A 230 22.26 -8.10 -3.04
CA HIS A 230 22.46 -8.96 -4.20
C HIS A 230 22.58 -8.12 -5.47
N LYS A 231 23.39 -8.60 -6.43
CA LYS A 231 23.45 -8.01 -7.77
C LYS A 231 22.18 -8.39 -8.53
N HIS A 232 21.11 -7.61 -8.31
CA HIS A 232 19.87 -7.74 -9.07
C HIS A 232 19.95 -7.10 -10.46
N TRP A 233 20.94 -6.25 -10.68
CA TRP A 233 21.20 -5.62 -11.96
C TRP A 233 21.97 -6.60 -12.84
N LEU A 234 21.34 -7.02 -13.93
CA LEU A 234 22.08 -7.61 -15.05
C LEU A 234 23.15 -6.63 -15.49
N GLU A 235 24.35 -7.15 -15.74
CA GLU A 235 25.41 -6.36 -16.32
C GLU A 235 24.91 -5.85 -17.67
N TYR A 236 24.83 -4.53 -17.81
CA TYR A 236 24.43 -3.90 -19.06
C TYR A 236 25.51 -4.21 -20.09
N LYS A 237 25.31 -5.31 -20.83
CA LYS A 237 25.95 -5.50 -22.13
C LYS A 237 25.35 -4.43 -23.01
N GLY A 238 26.03 -3.30 -23.11
CA GLY A 238 25.64 -2.27 -24.06
C GLY A 238 25.43 -2.90 -25.42
N LEU A 239 24.54 -2.30 -26.22
CA LEU A 239 24.55 -2.48 -27.67
C LEU A 239 25.84 -1.84 -28.22
N SER A 240 26.99 -2.35 -27.79
CA SER A 240 28.30 -1.94 -28.21
C SER A 240 28.60 -2.72 -29.47
N GLY A 241 28.26 -2.10 -30.60
CA GLY A 241 28.97 -2.24 -31.87
C GLY A 241 29.01 -3.63 -32.50
N ASP A 242 27.91 -4.05 -33.12
CA ASP A 242 28.00 -4.55 -34.50
C ASP A 242 26.64 -4.42 -35.18
N ARG A 243 26.43 -3.27 -35.84
CA ARG A 243 25.30 -3.05 -36.76
C ARG A 243 25.71 -3.34 -38.20
N ASN A 244 26.68 -4.25 -38.39
CA ASN A 244 26.90 -4.88 -39.67
C ASN A 244 26.32 -6.29 -39.65
N ASN A 245 25.24 -6.44 -40.42
CA ASN A 245 24.88 -7.67 -41.11
C ASN A 245 24.43 -8.85 -40.24
N LYS A 246 23.12 -8.90 -39.96
CA LYS A 246 22.31 -10.12 -40.12
C LYS A 246 20.83 -9.80 -40.03
N THR A 247 20.22 -9.78 -41.22
CA THR A 247 18.79 -10.05 -41.41
C THR A 247 18.45 -11.44 -40.83
N GLY A 248 17.32 -11.52 -40.12
CA GLY A 248 16.69 -12.79 -39.73
C GLY A 248 17.20 -13.42 -38.44
N GLY A 249 16.62 -13.01 -37.31
CA GLY A 249 16.76 -13.74 -36.04
C GLY A 249 15.74 -13.21 -35.03
N ASN A 250 14.74 -14.03 -34.71
CA ASN A 250 13.70 -13.72 -33.73
C ASN A 250 14.31 -13.19 -32.44
N VAL A 251 13.98 -11.94 -32.10
CA VAL A 251 14.17 -11.39 -30.75
C VAL A 251 13.34 -12.26 -29.81
N PRO A 252 13.90 -12.81 -28.71
CA PRO A 252 13.10 -13.58 -27.77
C PRO A 252 12.01 -12.68 -27.20
N GLU A 253 10.75 -13.04 -27.42
CA GLU A 253 9.61 -12.38 -26.78
C GLU A 253 9.77 -12.54 -25.26
N HIS A 254 10.20 -11.47 -24.59
CA HIS A 254 10.14 -11.43 -23.14
C HIS A 254 8.67 -11.48 -22.72
N PRO A 255 8.29 -12.33 -21.75
CA PRO A 255 6.90 -12.44 -21.32
C PRO A 255 6.41 -11.06 -20.89
N ALA A 256 5.28 -10.64 -21.49
CA ALA A 256 4.69 -9.31 -21.34
C ALA A 256 4.36 -8.97 -19.87
N VAL A 257 4.36 -9.93 -18.96
CA VAL A 257 4.03 -9.73 -17.55
C VAL A 257 5.07 -10.41 -16.66
N CYS A 258 5.54 -9.67 -15.65
CA CYS A 258 6.49 -10.16 -14.68
C CYS A 258 5.81 -11.21 -13.80
N SER A 259 6.31 -12.44 -13.81
CA SER A 259 5.75 -13.56 -13.04
C SER A 259 5.72 -13.32 -11.53
N HIS A 260 6.55 -12.41 -11.01
CA HIS A 260 6.60 -12.07 -9.58
C HIS A 260 5.56 -11.01 -9.17
N CYS A 261 5.47 -9.90 -9.89
CA CYS A 261 4.63 -8.76 -9.49
C CYS A 261 3.40 -8.54 -10.38
N GLN A 262 3.20 -9.39 -11.39
CA GLN A 262 2.12 -9.29 -12.38
C GLN A 262 2.05 -7.94 -13.12
N LYS A 263 3.12 -7.14 -13.07
CA LYS A 263 3.23 -5.90 -13.84
C LYS A 263 3.72 -6.18 -15.24
N ASP A 264 3.20 -5.44 -16.19
CA ASP A 264 3.62 -5.52 -17.57
C ASP A 264 5.11 -5.14 -17.67
N THR A 265 5.95 -6.06 -18.16
CA THR A 265 7.41 -5.86 -18.29
C THR A 265 7.77 -4.92 -19.43
N ALA A 266 6.82 -4.69 -20.35
CA ALA A 266 6.92 -3.69 -21.40
C ALA A 266 6.40 -2.32 -20.95
N ASP A 267 5.85 -2.19 -19.73
CA ASP A 267 5.38 -0.90 -19.22
C ASP A 267 6.57 0.03 -18.96
N ARG A 268 6.63 1.10 -19.75
CA ARG A 268 7.70 2.09 -19.72
C ARG A 268 7.28 3.27 -18.84
N PRO A 269 8.20 3.86 -18.07
CA PRO A 269 7.87 4.97 -17.18
C PRO A 269 7.37 6.18 -17.97
N PHE A 270 6.25 6.77 -17.56
CA PHE A 270 5.70 7.98 -18.20
C PHE A 270 6.70 9.15 -18.21
N ILE A 271 7.37 9.36 -17.07
CA ILE A 271 8.41 10.37 -16.88
C ILE A 271 9.46 9.82 -15.91
N ARG A 272 10.73 10.16 -16.13
CA ARG A 272 11.84 9.74 -15.26
C ARG A 272 12.83 10.89 -15.06
N GLN A 273 13.28 11.10 -13.82
CA GLN A 273 14.38 12.02 -13.54
C GLN A 273 15.72 11.45 -14.04
N ASP A 274 16.45 12.24 -14.82
CA ASP A 274 17.81 11.91 -15.26
C ASP A 274 18.77 11.91 -14.06
N LYS A 275 19.92 11.23 -14.17
CA LYS A 275 20.86 11.09 -13.04
C LYS A 275 21.47 12.45 -12.66
N PRO A 276 21.76 12.72 -11.37
CA PRO A 276 22.26 14.02 -10.93
C PRO A 276 23.57 14.49 -11.59
N HIS A 277 24.44 13.56 -11.99
CA HIS A 277 25.73 13.89 -12.61
C HIS A 277 25.63 14.41 -14.05
N THR A 278 24.45 14.35 -14.68
CA THR A 278 24.21 14.91 -16.01
C THR A 278 23.54 16.29 -15.97
N GLN A 279 23.38 16.89 -14.78
CA GLN A 279 22.58 18.11 -14.57
C GLN A 279 23.45 19.29 -14.16
N LYS A 280 23.12 20.49 -14.65
CA LYS A 280 23.76 21.73 -14.21
C LYS A 280 23.26 22.11 -12.80
N PRO A 281 24.05 22.82 -11.98
CA PRO A 281 23.59 23.32 -10.69
C PRO A 281 22.29 24.13 -10.82
N GLY A 282 21.26 23.78 -10.03
CA GLY A 282 19.96 24.45 -10.06
C GLY A 282 18.99 23.96 -11.14
N GLU A 283 19.42 23.05 -12.02
CA GLU A 283 18.58 22.40 -13.02
C GLU A 283 18.27 20.95 -12.62
N SER A 284 17.08 20.48 -12.97
CA SER A 284 16.68 19.08 -12.87
C SER A 284 16.04 18.65 -14.17
N VAL A 285 16.58 17.61 -14.79
CA VAL A 285 16.17 17.15 -16.12
C VAL A 285 15.39 15.86 -16.00
N PHE A 286 14.28 15.78 -16.73
CA PHE A 286 13.40 14.63 -16.78
C PHE A 286 13.26 14.17 -18.23
N THR A 287 13.39 12.86 -18.46
CA THR A 287 13.10 12.24 -19.75
C THR A 287 11.64 11.77 -19.76
N ILE A 288 10.92 12.12 -20.81
CA ILE A 288 9.53 11.69 -21.06
C ILE A 288 9.59 10.50 -22.02
N ASP A 289 9.16 9.31 -21.58
CA ASP A 289 9.16 8.14 -22.46
C ASP A 289 7.87 8.13 -23.28
N MET A 290 8.01 8.54 -24.53
CA MET A 290 6.91 8.54 -25.49
C MET A 290 6.38 7.14 -25.79
N HIS A 291 7.15 6.08 -25.51
CA HIS A 291 6.71 4.69 -25.66
C HIS A 291 5.92 4.19 -24.44
N SER A 292 5.83 4.98 -23.35
CA SER A 292 4.97 4.63 -22.23
C SER A 292 3.52 4.51 -22.69
N ARG A 293 2.82 3.50 -22.17
CA ARG A 293 1.41 3.27 -22.50
C ARG A 293 0.57 4.52 -22.22
N ARG A 294 0.81 5.17 -21.08
CA ARG A 294 0.12 6.43 -20.71
C ARG A 294 0.33 7.53 -21.75
N TYR A 295 1.57 7.80 -22.16
CA TYR A 295 1.81 8.83 -23.17
C TYR A 295 1.13 8.49 -24.50
N GLN A 296 1.24 7.23 -24.94
CA GLN A 296 0.60 6.76 -26.17
C GLN A 296 -0.92 6.91 -26.12
N ASP A 297 -1.57 6.48 -25.05
CA ASP A 297 -3.03 6.52 -24.90
C ASP A 297 -3.56 7.97 -24.89
N LEU A 298 -2.88 8.86 -24.14
CA LEU A 298 -3.26 10.27 -24.05
C LEU A 298 -3.10 11.00 -25.38
N VAL A 299 -1.95 10.86 -26.04
CA VAL A 299 -1.66 11.58 -27.29
C VAL A 299 -2.45 11.00 -28.48
N LYS A 300 -2.60 9.68 -28.60
CA LYS A 300 -3.47 9.06 -29.63
C LYS A 300 -4.94 9.43 -29.44
N GLY A 301 -5.34 9.66 -28.19
CA GLY A 301 -6.70 10.04 -27.84
C GLY A 301 -7.08 11.47 -28.19
N HIS A 302 -6.12 12.31 -28.58
CA HIS A 302 -6.31 13.73 -28.88
C HIS A 302 -5.78 14.06 -30.29
N VAL A 303 -6.68 14.01 -31.28
CA VAL A 303 -6.36 14.21 -32.70
C VAL A 303 -6.90 15.56 -33.17
N VAL A 304 -6.02 16.47 -33.57
CA VAL A 304 -6.38 17.80 -34.08
C VAL A 304 -6.14 17.84 -35.58
N VAL A 305 -7.20 18.10 -36.35
CA VAL A 305 -7.19 18.15 -37.82
C VAL A 305 -6.43 16.96 -38.44
N GLY A 306 -6.70 15.75 -37.92
CA GLY A 306 -6.13 14.49 -38.41
C GLY A 306 -4.79 14.07 -37.80
N THR A 307 -4.11 14.91 -37.03
CA THR A 307 -2.82 14.59 -36.39
C THR A 307 -2.96 14.40 -34.88
N ALA A 308 -2.43 13.29 -34.35
CA ALA A 308 -2.36 13.05 -32.91
C ALA A 308 -1.31 13.97 -32.27
N ILE A 309 -1.76 14.87 -31.37
CA ILE A 309 -0.89 15.84 -30.70
C ILE A 309 -1.10 15.82 -29.20
N CYS A 310 -0.03 16.09 -28.47
CA CYS A 310 -0.01 16.20 -27.02
C CYS A 310 -0.92 17.36 -26.58
N PRO A 311 -2.02 17.11 -25.83
CA PRO A 311 -2.89 18.17 -25.36
C PRO A 311 -2.20 18.99 -24.25
N ALA A 312 -2.66 20.23 -24.04
CA ALA A 312 -2.17 21.13 -23.00
C ALA A 312 -2.16 20.47 -21.61
N SER A 313 -3.22 19.71 -21.31
CA SER A 313 -3.38 18.95 -20.06
C SER A 313 -2.21 17.99 -19.78
N VAL A 314 -1.62 17.37 -20.80
CA VAL A 314 -0.47 16.46 -20.62
C VAL A 314 0.81 17.22 -20.26
N TYR A 315 1.04 18.41 -20.83
CA TYR A 315 2.17 19.25 -20.42
C TYR A 315 2.04 19.67 -18.95
N LEU A 316 0.83 20.06 -18.53
CA LEU A 316 0.54 20.45 -17.16
C LEU A 316 0.74 19.28 -16.18
N GLU A 317 0.25 18.08 -16.53
CA GLU A 317 0.48 16.88 -15.71
C GLU A 317 1.97 16.54 -15.62
N LEU A 318 2.71 16.54 -16.74
CA LEU A 318 4.14 16.22 -16.75
C LEU A 318 4.95 17.20 -15.88
N ALA A 319 4.64 18.50 -15.95
CA ALA A 319 5.29 19.51 -15.12
C ALA A 319 4.98 19.33 -13.62
N ALA A 320 3.70 19.12 -13.27
CA ALA A 320 3.28 18.86 -11.89
C ALA A 320 3.89 17.55 -11.35
N HIS A 321 3.95 16.51 -12.18
CA HIS A 321 4.54 15.23 -11.84
C HIS A 321 6.06 15.36 -11.60
N ALA A 322 6.77 16.12 -12.42
CA ALA A 322 8.20 16.37 -12.23
C ALA A 322 8.49 17.07 -10.90
N VAL A 323 7.70 18.08 -10.51
CA VAL A 323 7.81 18.72 -9.18
C VAL A 323 7.52 17.73 -8.06
N ALA A 324 6.53 16.85 -8.23
CA ALA A 324 6.27 15.81 -7.24
C ALA A 324 7.42 14.82 -7.07
N ILE A 325 8.08 14.41 -8.16
CA ILE A 325 9.29 13.60 -8.09
C ILE A 325 10.41 14.34 -7.34
N LEU A 326 10.65 15.63 -7.64
CA LEU A 326 11.67 16.44 -6.94
C LEU A 326 11.46 16.49 -5.42
N LEU A 327 10.20 16.47 -4.99
CA LEU A 327 9.81 16.58 -3.59
C LEU A 327 9.52 15.22 -2.95
N ASN A 328 9.91 14.11 -3.60
CA ASN A 328 9.67 12.74 -3.12
C ASN A 328 8.18 12.50 -2.78
N ASN A 329 7.27 13.01 -3.60
CA ASN A 329 5.82 12.94 -3.46
C ASN A 329 5.25 13.54 -2.15
N LYS A 330 5.98 14.42 -1.47
CA LYS A 330 5.52 15.13 -0.26
C LYS A 330 4.99 16.52 -0.62
N ILE A 331 3.84 16.58 -1.31
CA ILE A 331 3.17 17.84 -1.66
C ILE A 331 1.94 18.04 -0.76
N THR A 332 1.95 19.11 0.04
CA THR A 332 0.80 19.54 0.87
C THR A 332 0.15 20.83 0.37
N SER A 333 0.85 21.57 -0.48
CA SER A 333 0.44 22.86 -1.03
C SER A 333 -0.23 22.69 -2.41
N SER A 334 -0.91 23.73 -2.89
CA SER A 334 -1.53 23.76 -4.21
C SER A 334 -0.47 23.89 -5.31
N ILE A 335 -0.55 23.05 -6.34
CA ILE A 335 0.34 23.14 -7.51
C ILE A 335 -0.29 24.11 -8.52
N VAL A 336 0.43 25.15 -8.92
CA VAL A 336 -0.05 26.14 -9.90
C VAL A 336 1.00 26.32 -11.00
N ILE A 337 0.55 26.36 -12.24
CA ILE A 337 1.39 26.68 -13.41
C ILE A 337 1.02 28.07 -13.92
N ASP A 338 2.03 28.89 -14.17
CA ASP A 338 1.90 30.25 -14.67
C ASP A 338 2.68 30.42 -15.99
N ASP A 339 2.19 31.32 -16.84
CA ASP A 339 2.82 31.78 -18.08
C ASP A 339 3.28 30.66 -19.01
N ILE A 340 2.44 29.63 -19.21
CA ILE A 340 2.75 28.56 -20.16
C ILE A 340 2.52 29.02 -21.59
N HIS A 341 3.55 28.90 -22.43
CA HIS A 341 3.50 29.22 -23.86
C HIS A 341 3.86 27.99 -24.70
N PHE A 342 2.97 27.61 -25.62
CA PHE A 342 3.24 26.55 -26.59
C PHE A 342 3.97 27.14 -27.80
N LYS A 343 5.18 26.65 -28.07
CA LYS A 343 6.06 27.10 -29.16
C LYS A 343 6.01 26.17 -30.37
N ALA A 344 5.81 24.87 -30.14
CA ALA A 344 5.66 23.88 -31.19
C ALA A 344 4.87 22.67 -30.69
N PRO A 345 4.02 22.04 -31.52
CA PRO A 345 3.27 20.85 -31.14
C PRO A 345 4.22 19.69 -30.82
N LEU A 346 3.87 18.90 -29.81
CA LEU A 346 4.53 17.63 -29.52
C LEU A 346 3.61 16.49 -30.00
N SER A 347 4.16 15.52 -30.72
CA SER A 347 3.43 14.43 -31.38
C SER A 347 3.91 13.06 -30.88
N LEU A 348 3.57 11.97 -31.57
CA LEU A 348 4.05 10.60 -31.29
C LEU A 348 5.37 10.24 -32.00
N ASP A 349 6.26 11.20 -32.28
CA ASP A 349 7.58 10.91 -32.88
C ASP A 349 8.52 10.21 -31.89
N THR A 350 8.42 8.88 -31.79
CA THR A 350 9.25 8.04 -30.92
C THR A 350 10.74 8.04 -31.26
N GLN A 351 11.13 8.63 -32.40
CA GLN A 351 12.54 8.84 -32.76
C GLN A 351 13.13 10.10 -32.10
N ARG A 352 12.31 10.95 -31.48
CA ARG A 352 12.75 12.11 -30.70
C ARG A 352 12.93 11.73 -29.24
N SER A 353 14.03 12.20 -28.66
CA SER A 353 14.17 12.23 -27.20
C SER A 353 13.46 13.48 -26.69
N VAL A 354 12.48 13.33 -25.81
CA VAL A 354 11.74 14.44 -25.20
C VAL A 354 12.20 14.63 -23.76
N LYS A 355 12.51 15.88 -23.41
CA LYS A 355 12.98 16.27 -22.08
C LYS A 355 12.14 17.41 -21.52
N LEU A 356 11.94 17.35 -20.21
CA LEU A 356 11.43 18.44 -19.38
C LEU A 356 12.56 18.89 -18.45
N THR A 357 12.96 20.15 -18.55
CA THR A 357 13.96 20.76 -17.66
C THR A 357 13.24 21.66 -16.66
N LEU A 358 13.47 21.44 -15.37
CA LEU A 358 13.06 22.34 -14.29
C LEU A 358 14.27 23.15 -13.83
N THR A 359 14.14 24.47 -13.84
CA THR A 359 15.18 25.41 -13.40
C THR A 359 14.70 26.15 -12.16
N ASN A 360 15.41 25.99 -11.04
CA ASN A 360 15.07 26.66 -9.79
C ASN A 360 15.16 28.18 -9.95
N LYS A 361 14.05 28.89 -9.73
CA LYS A 361 14.02 30.36 -9.73
C LYS A 361 14.13 30.90 -8.30
N GLN A 362 13.34 30.35 -7.39
CA GLN A 362 13.25 30.73 -5.99
C GLN A 362 12.60 29.59 -5.19
N GLN A 363 12.45 29.74 -3.88
CA GLN A 363 11.90 28.70 -3.02
C GLN A 363 10.50 28.27 -3.54
N TYR A 364 10.37 26.97 -3.82
CA TYR A 364 9.15 26.35 -4.37
C TYR A 364 8.63 26.92 -5.69
N THR A 365 9.48 27.57 -6.49
CA THR A 365 9.14 28.03 -7.85
C THR A 365 10.21 27.62 -8.85
N TRP A 366 9.79 26.98 -9.93
CA TRP A 366 10.66 26.50 -10.99
C TRP A 366 10.19 27.03 -12.35
N GLY A 367 11.10 27.52 -13.17
CA GLY A 367 10.85 27.61 -14.61
C GLY A 367 10.87 26.20 -15.19
N PHE A 368 10.08 25.95 -16.22
CA PHE A 368 10.12 24.69 -16.96
C PHE A 368 10.22 24.88 -18.46
N GLU A 369 10.91 23.95 -19.12
CA GLU A 369 11.06 23.91 -20.57
C GLU A 369 10.88 22.47 -21.09
N PHE A 370 10.00 22.30 -22.07
CA PHE A 370 9.83 21.05 -22.82
C PHE A 370 10.60 21.14 -24.14
N THR A 371 11.56 20.25 -24.34
CA THR A 371 12.38 20.19 -25.56
C THR A 371 12.36 18.79 -26.15
N SER A 372 12.47 18.68 -27.47
CA SER A 372 12.72 17.41 -28.14
C SER A 372 13.96 17.48 -29.02
N THR A 373 14.70 16.38 -29.13
CA THR A 373 15.92 16.33 -29.95
C THR A 373 15.91 15.10 -30.87
N LYS A 374 16.25 15.32 -32.14
CA LYS A 374 16.46 14.27 -33.17
C LYS A 374 17.59 14.70 -34.09
N ASN A 375 18.61 13.85 -34.26
CA ASN A 375 19.79 14.13 -35.09
C ASN A 375 20.39 15.52 -34.78
N GLU A 376 20.65 15.80 -33.49
CA GLU A 376 21.18 17.07 -32.95
C GLU A 376 20.29 18.31 -33.12
N ARG A 377 19.17 18.22 -33.84
CA ARG A 377 18.20 19.30 -33.95
C ARG A 377 17.28 19.30 -32.74
N SER A 378 17.31 20.39 -31.98
CA SER A 378 16.43 20.62 -30.84
C SER A 378 15.22 21.48 -31.21
N ILE A 379 14.05 21.13 -30.69
CA ILE A 379 12.81 21.91 -30.81
C ILE A 379 12.33 22.23 -29.40
N LEU A 380 12.05 23.51 -29.15
CA LEU A 380 11.36 23.96 -27.95
C LEU A 380 9.85 23.84 -28.17
N HIS A 381 9.18 23.08 -27.30
CA HIS A 381 7.74 22.82 -27.40
C HIS A 381 6.91 23.70 -26.49
N ALA A 382 7.32 23.85 -25.24
CA ALA A 382 6.62 24.69 -24.27
C ALA A 382 7.58 25.23 -23.21
N ILE A 383 7.26 26.41 -22.70
CA ILE A 383 7.94 27.03 -21.55
C ILE A 383 6.91 27.56 -20.58
N GLY A 384 7.25 27.63 -19.30
CA GLY A 384 6.40 28.26 -18.29
C GLY A 384 7.05 28.27 -16.91
N SER A 385 6.25 28.52 -15.89
CA SER A 385 6.65 28.48 -14.49
C SER A 385 5.70 27.61 -13.69
N ILE A 386 6.22 26.86 -12.73
CA ILE A 386 5.43 26.05 -11.81
C ILE A 386 5.80 26.44 -10.37
N SER A 387 4.79 26.64 -9.53
CA SER A 387 4.95 27.03 -8.14
C SER A 387 4.08 26.19 -7.20
N LEU A 388 4.55 26.00 -5.97
CA LEU A 388 3.70 25.54 -4.88
C LEU A 388 3.21 26.74 -4.07
N ARG A 389 1.90 26.85 -3.95
CA ARG A 389 1.25 27.92 -3.20
C ARG A 389 0.48 27.32 -2.04
N ASP A 390 0.66 27.86 -0.85
CA ASP A 390 -0.19 27.45 0.26
C ASP A 390 -1.64 27.79 -0.05
N LYS A 391 -2.56 27.00 0.51
CA LYS A 391 -3.99 27.29 0.39
C LYS A 391 -4.26 28.60 1.11
N SER A 392 -4.25 29.70 0.38
CA SER A 392 -4.74 30.97 0.88
C SER A 392 -6.23 30.82 1.16
N ASN A 393 -6.68 31.19 2.36
CA ASN A 393 -8.09 31.47 2.56
C ASN A 393 -8.43 32.63 1.61
N GLY A 394 -9.23 32.37 0.58
CA GLY A 394 -9.66 33.40 -0.36
C GLY A 394 -10.22 34.59 0.42
N ASN A 395 -9.94 35.80 -0.04
CA ASN A 395 -10.55 36.97 0.57
C ASN A 395 -12.06 37.00 0.24
N ALA A 396 -12.83 37.81 0.97
CA ALA A 396 -14.28 37.85 0.80
C ALA A 396 -14.72 38.22 -0.63
N GLU A 397 -13.91 38.99 -1.35
CA GLU A 397 -14.18 39.42 -2.73
C GLU A 397 -14.03 38.26 -3.72
N GLU A 398 -12.96 37.46 -3.61
CA GLU A 398 -12.75 36.25 -4.44
C GLU A 398 -13.84 35.20 -4.23
N GLU A 399 -14.29 35.03 -2.99
CA GLU A 399 -15.40 34.12 -2.68
C GLU A 399 -16.74 34.61 -3.24
N GLN A 400 -16.97 35.93 -3.24
CA GLN A 400 -18.16 36.50 -3.86
C GLN A 400 -18.12 36.36 -5.38
N GLU A 401 -16.98 36.62 -6.02
CA GLU A 401 -16.82 36.45 -7.47
C GLU A 401 -17.12 35.01 -7.90
N LYS A 402 -16.60 34.00 -7.16
CA LYS A 402 -16.91 32.58 -7.44
C LYS A 402 -18.41 32.29 -7.41
N LYS A 403 -19.12 32.82 -6.42
CA LYS A 403 -20.59 32.65 -6.30
C LYS A 403 -21.35 33.32 -7.44
N ASP A 404 -20.90 34.50 -7.87
CA ASP A 404 -21.50 35.23 -8.98
C ASP A 404 -21.32 34.45 -10.30
N LYS A 405 -20.11 33.93 -10.54
CA LYS A 405 -19.81 33.08 -11.71
C LYS A 405 -20.61 31.78 -11.69
N TRP A 406 -20.72 31.14 -10.52
CA TRP A 406 -21.59 29.97 -10.35
C TRP A 406 -23.04 30.30 -10.75
N THR A 407 -23.59 31.39 -10.22
CA THR A 407 -24.97 31.81 -10.51
C THR A 407 -25.20 32.08 -12.00
N ARG A 408 -24.25 32.77 -12.65
CA ARG A 408 -24.28 32.98 -14.11
C ARG A 408 -24.23 31.69 -14.90
N MET A 409 -23.34 30.76 -14.52
CA MET A 409 -23.21 29.46 -15.16
C MET A 409 -24.50 28.64 -15.08
N ILE A 410 -25.14 28.61 -13.90
CA ILE A 410 -26.44 27.95 -13.72
C ILE A 410 -27.50 28.59 -14.62
N ASN A 411 -27.53 29.93 -14.68
CA ASN A 411 -28.49 30.61 -15.54
C ASN A 411 -28.30 30.23 -17.02
N LEU A 412 -27.06 30.21 -17.51
CA LEU A 412 -26.75 29.81 -18.90
C LEU A 412 -27.14 28.36 -19.19
N LEU A 413 -26.85 27.43 -18.28
CA LEU A 413 -27.09 25.99 -18.52
C LEU A 413 -28.56 25.59 -18.39
N ASP A 414 -29.25 26.13 -17.38
CA ASP A 414 -30.52 25.59 -16.92
C ASP A 414 -31.72 26.52 -17.19
N ASN A 415 -31.51 27.84 -17.30
CA ASN A 415 -32.60 28.82 -17.25
C ASN A 415 -32.74 29.73 -18.48
N ASP A 416 -31.66 30.05 -19.19
CA ASP A 416 -31.70 30.96 -20.34
C ASP A 416 -32.10 30.22 -21.62
N PRO A 417 -33.32 30.45 -22.16
CA PRO A 417 -33.80 29.76 -23.35
C PRO A 417 -33.16 30.27 -24.65
N ASP A 418 -32.43 31.39 -24.59
CA ASP A 418 -31.83 32.09 -25.72
C ASP A 418 -30.31 31.89 -25.71
N THR A 419 -29.90 30.62 -25.60
CA THR A 419 -28.51 30.16 -25.67
C THR A 419 -28.32 29.25 -26.89
N ASP A 420 -27.19 29.38 -27.56
CA ASP A 420 -26.77 28.37 -28.54
C ASP A 420 -26.29 27.14 -27.78
N ALA A 421 -26.73 25.94 -28.17
CA ALA A 421 -26.48 24.73 -27.38
C ALA A 421 -26.15 23.50 -28.24
N LEU A 422 -25.18 22.72 -27.75
CA LEU A 422 -24.86 21.38 -28.26
C LEU A 422 -25.02 20.36 -27.12
N ARG A 423 -25.69 19.24 -27.39
CA ARG A 423 -25.95 18.19 -26.39
C ARG A 423 -25.59 16.80 -26.87
N GLY A 424 -25.11 15.97 -25.94
CA GLY A 424 -24.80 14.56 -26.15
C GLY A 424 -23.83 14.33 -27.30
N ALA A 425 -24.18 13.42 -28.21
CA ALA A 425 -23.32 13.05 -29.33
C ALA A 425 -23.04 14.23 -30.30
N MET A 426 -23.90 15.24 -30.35
CA MET A 426 -23.71 16.39 -31.25
C MET A 426 -22.52 17.24 -30.86
N VAL A 427 -22.21 17.36 -29.56
CA VAL A 427 -21.01 18.06 -29.07
C VAL A 427 -19.76 17.47 -29.75
N HIS A 428 -19.58 16.15 -29.64
CA HIS A 428 -18.41 15.48 -30.20
C HIS A 428 -18.42 15.40 -31.73
N LYS A 429 -19.59 15.48 -32.35
CA LYS A 429 -19.71 15.50 -33.82
C LYS A 429 -19.28 16.85 -34.38
N VAL A 430 -19.75 17.95 -33.81
CA VAL A 430 -19.43 19.31 -34.29
C VAL A 430 -17.99 19.68 -33.92
N PHE A 431 -17.61 19.51 -32.64
CA PHE A 431 -16.24 19.80 -32.21
C PHE A 431 -15.22 18.83 -32.83
N GLY A 432 -15.66 17.61 -33.19
CA GLY A 432 -14.89 16.58 -33.87
C GLY A 432 -14.36 16.98 -35.25
N ASN A 433 -14.94 18.00 -35.90
CA ASN A 433 -14.41 18.56 -37.14
C ASN A 433 -13.02 19.19 -36.93
N MET A 434 -12.75 19.70 -35.73
CA MET A 434 -11.46 20.27 -35.34
C MET A 434 -10.65 19.31 -34.48
N VAL A 435 -11.24 18.80 -33.39
CA VAL A 435 -10.58 17.95 -32.40
C VAL A 435 -11.36 16.66 -32.18
N LYS A 436 -10.80 15.56 -32.68
CA LYS A 436 -11.36 14.22 -32.50
C LYS A 436 -10.78 13.57 -31.25
N HIS A 437 -11.66 13.35 -30.28
CA HIS A 437 -11.35 12.72 -29.00
C HIS A 437 -11.66 11.22 -28.99
N ALA A 438 -10.79 10.42 -28.38
CA ALA A 438 -11.09 9.04 -27.98
C ALA A 438 -12.15 9.00 -26.87
N ALA A 439 -12.77 7.83 -26.63
CA ALA A 439 -13.88 7.68 -25.69
C ALA A 439 -13.57 8.19 -24.27
N ALA A 440 -12.34 7.97 -23.79
CA ALA A 440 -11.90 8.42 -22.46
C ALA A 440 -11.84 9.95 -22.30
N TYR A 441 -11.72 10.71 -23.39
CA TYR A 441 -11.73 12.18 -23.39
C TYR A 441 -13.15 12.76 -23.48
N ARG A 442 -14.18 11.95 -23.82
CA ARG A 442 -15.54 12.42 -24.14
C ARG A 442 -16.41 12.63 -22.90
N GLY A 443 -15.98 13.51 -22.01
CA GLY A 443 -16.75 13.88 -20.81
C GLY A 443 -17.68 15.08 -21.01
N LEU A 444 -17.43 15.97 -21.98
CA LEU A 444 -18.32 17.09 -22.31
C LEU A 444 -19.68 16.59 -22.83
N ARG A 445 -20.75 16.82 -22.05
CA ARG A 445 -22.12 16.32 -22.34
C ARG A 445 -23.06 17.39 -22.88
N HIS A 446 -22.87 18.61 -22.43
CA HIS A 446 -23.70 19.75 -22.79
C HIS A 446 -22.81 20.96 -22.83
N LEU A 447 -22.89 21.74 -23.91
CA LEU A 447 -22.17 22.98 -24.10
C LEU A 447 -23.20 24.04 -24.49
N VAL A 448 -23.21 25.16 -23.80
CA VAL A 448 -24.03 26.33 -24.10
C VAL A 448 -23.16 27.56 -24.30
N GLY A 449 -23.66 28.51 -25.09
CA GLY A 449 -22.96 29.73 -25.44
C GLY A 449 -23.91 30.91 -25.59
N LYS A 450 -23.47 32.09 -25.11
CA LYS A 450 -24.16 33.37 -25.32
C LYS A 450 -23.18 34.54 -25.23
N GLY A 451 -22.95 35.20 -26.35
CA GLY A 451 -22.13 36.40 -26.41
C GLY A 451 -20.67 36.16 -25.97
N THR A 452 -20.29 36.60 -24.77
CA THR A 452 -18.94 36.41 -24.23
C THR A 452 -18.84 35.26 -23.23
N GLU A 453 -19.92 34.53 -22.98
CA GLU A 453 -20.01 33.53 -21.93
C GLU A 453 -20.39 32.17 -22.52
N GLY A 454 -19.69 31.12 -22.05
CA GLY A 454 -20.00 29.73 -22.36
C GLY A 454 -20.04 28.91 -21.07
N ALA A 455 -20.83 27.85 -21.07
CA ALA A 455 -20.90 26.93 -19.94
C ALA A 455 -21.06 25.48 -20.41
N ALA A 456 -20.64 24.55 -19.57
CA ALA A 456 -20.64 23.14 -19.92
C ALA A 456 -20.94 22.21 -18.74
N ASP A 457 -21.66 21.13 -19.03
CA ASP A 457 -21.78 19.98 -18.14
C ASP A 457 -20.77 18.88 -18.54
N ILE A 458 -19.99 18.43 -17.57
CA ILE A 458 -18.95 17.41 -17.72
C ILE A 458 -19.31 16.17 -16.89
N SER A 459 -19.42 15.02 -17.57
CA SER A 459 -19.57 13.72 -16.94
C SER A 459 -18.39 12.83 -17.33
N ILE A 460 -17.46 12.67 -16.39
CA ILE A 460 -16.22 11.93 -16.56
C ILE A 460 -16.53 10.45 -16.85
N PRO A 461 -16.09 9.89 -18.00
CA PRO A 461 -16.46 8.53 -18.39
C PRO A 461 -15.61 7.48 -17.63
N VAL A 462 -15.93 7.24 -16.35
CA VAL A 462 -15.11 6.43 -15.42
C VAL A 462 -14.76 5.04 -15.97
N ASN A 463 -15.71 4.36 -16.63
CA ASN A 463 -15.46 3.04 -17.22
C ASN A 463 -14.40 3.09 -18.33
N GLU A 464 -14.44 4.12 -19.17
CA GLU A 464 -13.47 4.34 -20.24
C GLU A 464 -12.12 4.80 -19.67
N LEU A 465 -12.10 5.60 -18.60
CA LEU A 465 -10.87 6.00 -17.90
C LEU A 465 -10.06 4.82 -17.39
N ASN A 466 -10.73 3.76 -16.93
CA ASN A 466 -10.05 2.55 -16.49
C ASN A 466 -9.37 1.78 -17.63
N THR A 467 -9.68 2.09 -18.90
CA THR A 467 -9.02 1.49 -20.07
C THR A 467 -7.71 2.20 -20.45
N VAL A 468 -7.54 3.45 -20.00
CA VAL A 468 -6.33 4.26 -20.19
C VAL A 468 -5.40 4.08 -18.98
N ALA A 469 -4.09 3.98 -19.22
CA ALA A 469 -3.12 3.91 -18.13
C ALA A 469 -3.23 5.15 -17.22
N ARG A 470 -3.45 4.98 -15.91
CA ARG A 470 -3.67 6.05 -14.90
C ARG A 470 -2.42 6.89 -14.63
N THR A 471 -2.61 8.08 -14.04
CA THR A 471 -1.48 8.92 -13.58
C THR A 471 -0.54 8.10 -12.68
N PRO A 472 0.79 8.21 -12.84
CA PRO A 472 1.72 7.47 -11.99
C PRO A 472 1.80 8.05 -10.56
N ASN A 473 1.07 9.13 -10.27
CA ASN A 473 1.10 9.84 -8.99
C ASN A 473 -0.31 10.25 -8.54
N ASP A 474 -0.69 9.79 -7.34
CA ASP A 474 -1.97 10.08 -6.69
C ASP A 474 -2.11 11.51 -6.13
N ASN A 475 -1.12 12.39 -6.27
CA ASN A 475 -1.21 13.77 -5.78
C ASN A 475 -1.53 14.79 -6.87
N VAL A 476 -1.47 14.40 -8.15
CA VAL A 476 -1.64 15.28 -9.31
C VAL A 476 -2.96 14.95 -10.03
N VAL A 477 -3.64 15.96 -10.56
CA VAL A 477 -4.84 15.78 -11.38
C VAL A 477 -4.50 14.97 -12.65
N ASP A 478 -5.37 14.03 -13.02
CA ASP A 478 -5.20 13.26 -14.26
C ASP A 478 -5.44 14.16 -15.50
N ALA A 479 -4.54 14.11 -16.49
CA ALA A 479 -4.67 14.89 -17.72
C ALA A 479 -6.01 14.70 -18.44
N LEU A 480 -6.63 13.52 -18.39
CA LEU A 480 -7.94 13.29 -19.00
C LEU A 480 -9.03 14.14 -18.34
N VAL A 481 -9.05 14.16 -17.01
CA VAL A 481 -10.03 14.95 -16.25
C VAL A 481 -9.80 16.44 -16.51
N MET A 482 -8.55 16.88 -16.41
CA MET A 482 -8.18 18.27 -16.67
C MET A 482 -8.47 18.70 -18.12
N ASN A 483 -8.30 17.81 -19.10
CA ASN A 483 -8.62 18.11 -20.50
C ASN A 483 -10.09 18.46 -20.69
N ASN A 484 -10.99 17.75 -20.00
CA ASN A 484 -12.43 18.01 -20.08
C ASN A 484 -12.81 19.42 -19.59
N PHE A 485 -11.97 20.07 -18.77
CA PHE A 485 -12.17 21.46 -18.37
C PHE A 485 -11.55 22.43 -19.37
N LEU A 486 -10.31 22.14 -19.79
CA LEU A 486 -9.54 23.01 -20.69
C LEU A 486 -10.05 22.99 -22.14
N GLU A 487 -10.81 21.97 -22.56
CA GLU A 487 -11.41 21.92 -23.89
C GLU A 487 -12.66 22.79 -24.02
N VAL A 488 -13.37 23.08 -22.92
CA VAL A 488 -14.61 23.88 -22.91
C VAL A 488 -14.45 25.24 -23.60
N PRO A 489 -13.44 26.08 -23.28
CA PRO A 489 -13.25 27.33 -24.01
C PRO A 489 -13.01 27.06 -25.50
N GLY A 490 -12.18 26.09 -25.86
CA GLY A 490 -11.92 25.74 -27.26
C GLY A 490 -13.18 25.30 -28.00
N ALA A 491 -14.02 24.47 -27.38
CA ALA A 491 -15.28 24.01 -27.93
C ALA A 491 -16.29 25.16 -28.06
N TYR A 492 -16.38 26.05 -27.07
CA TYR A 492 -17.22 27.24 -27.15
C TYR A 492 -16.81 28.12 -28.34
N ILE A 493 -15.53 28.48 -28.40
CA ILE A 493 -14.99 29.43 -29.39
C ILE A 493 -15.09 28.89 -30.82
N ASN A 494 -14.90 27.58 -31.02
CA ASN A 494 -14.89 26.97 -32.35
C ASN A 494 -16.24 26.41 -32.80
N CYS A 495 -17.24 26.31 -31.93
CA CYS A 495 -18.53 25.70 -32.30
C CYS A 495 -19.74 26.61 -32.10
N LEU A 496 -19.69 27.52 -31.13
CA LEU A 496 -20.84 28.35 -30.75
C LEU A 496 -20.56 29.86 -30.82
N HIS A 497 -19.29 30.27 -30.79
CA HIS A 497 -18.92 31.68 -30.86
C HIS A 497 -18.68 32.15 -32.29
N VAL A 498 -19.16 33.36 -32.60
CA VAL A 498 -18.99 33.98 -33.92
C VAL A 498 -17.95 35.08 -33.85
N PHE A 499 -16.95 35.05 -34.75
CA PHE A 499 -15.93 36.09 -34.89
C PHE A 499 -16.19 36.96 -36.12
N GLY A 500 -16.72 38.16 -35.92
CA GLY A 500 -16.77 39.19 -36.99
C GLY A 500 -17.36 38.67 -38.31
N ASP A 501 -16.72 39.01 -39.44
CA ASP A 501 -17.08 38.48 -40.75
C ASP A 501 -16.67 37.00 -40.85
N ASP A 502 -17.66 36.11 -40.86
CA ASP A 502 -17.55 34.64 -40.89
C ASP A 502 -16.49 34.15 -41.88
N ASP A 503 -15.36 33.69 -41.35
CA ASP A 503 -14.41 32.87 -42.07
C ASP A 503 -14.40 31.46 -41.45
N ASP A 504 -15.38 30.65 -41.88
CA ASP A 504 -15.54 29.22 -41.54
C ASP A 504 -14.26 28.39 -41.78
N SER A 505 -13.24 28.95 -42.44
CA SER A 505 -11.97 28.29 -42.68
C SER A 505 -10.97 28.41 -41.52
N LYS A 506 -11.27 29.17 -40.46
CA LYS A 506 -10.39 29.38 -39.30
C LYS A 506 -10.67 28.41 -38.16
N ALA A 507 -9.60 27.91 -37.56
CA ALA A 507 -9.61 27.18 -36.30
C ALA A 507 -8.87 28.02 -35.24
N TYR A 508 -9.40 28.06 -34.03
CA TYR A 508 -8.81 28.76 -32.89
C TYR A 508 -8.14 27.76 -31.96
N ILE A 509 -6.81 27.81 -31.89
CA ILE A 509 -5.99 26.88 -31.08
C ILE A 509 -5.43 27.56 -29.84
N CYS A 510 -5.31 26.82 -28.74
CA CYS A 510 -4.68 27.32 -27.52
C CYS A 510 -3.17 27.52 -27.73
N THR A 511 -2.68 28.75 -27.50
CA THR A 511 -1.26 29.12 -27.68
C THR A 511 -0.56 29.47 -26.35
N SER A 512 -1.33 29.86 -25.33
CA SER A 512 -0.81 30.04 -23.96
C SER A 512 -1.90 29.94 -22.90
N LEU A 513 -1.49 29.72 -21.65
CA LEU A 513 -2.32 29.89 -20.46
C LEU A 513 -1.57 30.76 -19.46
N GLY A 514 -2.22 31.79 -18.91
CA GLY A 514 -1.58 32.70 -17.95
C GLY A 514 -1.43 32.08 -16.57
N SER A 515 -2.47 31.44 -16.03
CA SER A 515 -2.36 30.70 -14.77
C SER A 515 -3.34 29.54 -14.73
N VAL A 516 -2.92 28.37 -14.23
CA VAL A 516 -3.76 27.17 -14.13
C VAL A 516 -3.51 26.46 -12.81
N GLY A 517 -4.58 26.20 -12.05
CA GLY A 517 -4.52 25.40 -10.84
C GLY A 517 -5.78 25.49 -9.97
N PRO A 518 -5.81 24.77 -8.84
CA PRO A 518 -4.78 23.82 -8.39
C PRO A 518 -4.72 22.56 -9.25
N LEU A 519 -3.51 22.03 -9.49
CA LEU A 519 -3.27 20.78 -10.26
C LEU A 519 -3.18 19.53 -9.37
N ASN A 520 -3.79 19.59 -8.18
CA ASN A 520 -3.81 18.49 -7.22
C ASN A 520 -4.90 17.46 -7.57
N LYS A 521 -4.81 16.24 -7.04
CA LYS A 521 -5.79 15.16 -7.32
C LYS A 521 -7.23 15.60 -7.02
N LEU A 522 -8.11 15.30 -7.97
CA LEU A 522 -9.55 15.51 -7.87
C LEU A 522 -10.27 14.21 -7.47
N PRO A 523 -11.46 14.29 -6.84
CA PRO A 523 -12.26 13.11 -6.50
C PRO A 523 -12.74 12.35 -7.75
N GLU A 524 -12.69 11.02 -7.73
CA GLU A 524 -13.16 10.19 -8.86
C GLU A 524 -14.70 10.15 -8.93
N GLY A 525 -15.25 9.94 -10.15
CA GLY A 525 -16.68 9.65 -10.36
C GLY A 525 -17.64 10.84 -10.18
N ARG A 526 -17.12 12.07 -10.29
CA ARG A 526 -17.90 13.30 -10.10
C ARG A 526 -18.47 13.85 -11.41
N TYR A 527 -19.52 14.65 -11.26
CA TYR A 527 -20.08 15.51 -12.30
C TYR A 527 -19.60 16.94 -12.05
N TYR A 528 -19.09 17.57 -13.10
CA TYR A 528 -18.54 18.92 -13.00
C TYR A 528 -19.30 19.88 -13.91
N ARG A 529 -19.34 21.15 -13.53
CA ARG A 529 -19.81 22.24 -14.37
C ARG A 529 -18.69 23.22 -14.61
N VAL A 530 -18.50 23.62 -15.86
CA VAL A 530 -17.41 24.47 -16.28
C VAL A 530 -17.99 25.74 -16.88
N TYR A 531 -17.49 26.88 -16.41
CA TYR A 531 -17.81 28.20 -16.91
C TYR A 531 -16.61 28.73 -17.69
N ALA A 532 -16.83 29.28 -18.87
CA ALA A 532 -15.82 29.92 -19.71
C ALA A 532 -16.28 31.34 -20.08
N GLN A 533 -15.39 32.32 -19.96
CA GLN A 533 -15.72 33.70 -20.29
C GLN A 533 -14.61 34.34 -21.13
N ILE A 534 -15.00 34.96 -22.24
CA ILE A 534 -14.14 35.82 -23.04
C ILE A 534 -13.87 37.12 -22.26
N VAL A 535 -12.63 37.28 -21.79
CA VAL A 535 -12.18 38.48 -21.10
C VAL A 535 -11.67 39.54 -22.07
N ARG A 536 -11.05 39.11 -23.17
CA ARG A 536 -10.55 39.98 -24.24
C ARG A 536 -10.65 39.28 -25.59
N GLN A 537 -11.01 40.03 -26.62
CA GLN A 537 -11.11 39.51 -27.99
C GLN A 537 -10.58 40.53 -29.00
N SER A 538 -10.03 40.01 -30.09
CA SER A 538 -9.72 40.73 -31.33
C SER A 538 -10.20 39.90 -32.53
N SER A 539 -9.97 40.38 -33.75
CA SER A 539 -10.37 39.66 -34.97
C SER A 539 -9.72 38.29 -35.15
N ASN A 540 -8.56 38.03 -34.52
CA ASN A 540 -7.83 36.78 -34.69
C ASN A 540 -7.37 36.14 -33.38
N GLU A 541 -7.80 36.68 -32.23
CA GLU A 541 -7.42 36.15 -30.91
C GLU A 541 -8.58 36.30 -29.93
N ALA A 542 -8.75 35.31 -29.06
CA ALA A 542 -9.63 35.37 -27.90
C ALA A 542 -8.87 34.92 -26.65
N ILE A 543 -9.05 35.64 -25.55
CA ILE A 543 -8.50 35.29 -24.24
C ILE A 543 -9.68 34.97 -23.33
N LEU A 544 -9.65 33.79 -22.72
CA LEU A 544 -10.73 33.29 -21.88
C LEU A 544 -10.24 32.89 -20.50
N ASP A 545 -11.12 33.10 -19.52
CA ASP A 545 -11.00 32.53 -18.18
C ASP A 545 -11.95 31.35 -18.05
N VAL A 546 -11.52 30.31 -17.33
CA VAL A 546 -12.25 29.09 -17.07
C VAL A 546 -12.31 28.80 -15.57
N LEU A 547 -13.49 28.46 -15.08
CA LEU A 547 -13.74 28.01 -13.73
C LEU A 547 -14.50 26.68 -13.77
N ALA A 548 -13.92 25.64 -13.18
CA ALA A 548 -14.51 24.31 -13.07
C ALA A 548 -14.95 24.05 -11.63
N PHE A 549 -16.20 23.62 -11.47
CA PHE A 549 -16.83 23.38 -10.17
C PHE A 549 -17.30 21.94 -10.03
N ASP A 550 -17.18 21.36 -8.84
CA ASP A 550 -17.91 20.14 -8.48
C ASP A 550 -19.39 20.49 -8.39
N ALA A 551 -20.24 19.84 -9.17
CA ALA A 551 -21.64 20.23 -9.24
C ALA A 551 -22.45 19.88 -7.99
N GLN A 552 -21.95 18.97 -7.15
CA GLN A 552 -22.60 18.57 -5.92
C GLN A 552 -22.21 19.48 -4.77
N THR A 553 -20.91 19.77 -4.61
CA THR A 553 -20.42 20.59 -3.49
C THR A 553 -20.38 22.08 -3.80
N MET A 554 -20.46 22.46 -5.08
CA MET A 554 -20.28 23.83 -5.58
C MET A 554 -18.86 24.38 -5.38
N ASP A 555 -17.91 23.53 -5.00
CA ASP A 555 -16.52 23.94 -4.79
C ASP A 555 -15.82 24.17 -6.12
N LEU A 556 -15.04 25.24 -6.21
CA LEU A 556 -14.13 25.48 -7.32
C LEU A 556 -12.99 24.45 -7.24
N VAL A 557 -12.90 23.58 -8.24
CA VAL A 557 -11.91 22.50 -8.30
C VAL A 557 -10.70 22.84 -9.16
N LEU A 558 -10.88 23.68 -10.18
CA LEU A 558 -9.81 24.17 -11.05
C LEU A 558 -10.18 25.53 -11.62
N SER A 559 -9.20 26.41 -11.71
CA SER A 559 -9.29 27.67 -12.44
C SER A 559 -8.16 27.76 -13.46
N ALA A 560 -8.47 28.34 -14.62
CA ALA A 560 -7.49 28.64 -15.65
C ALA A 560 -7.75 30.05 -16.18
N LYS A 561 -6.77 30.94 -16.05
CA LYS A 561 -6.87 32.35 -16.45
C LYS A 561 -6.03 32.64 -17.67
N ASP A 562 -6.46 33.63 -18.43
CA ASP A 562 -5.78 34.11 -19.64
C ASP A 562 -5.44 32.99 -20.64
N ILE A 563 -6.40 32.08 -20.88
CA ILE A 563 -6.25 31.05 -21.90
C ILE A 563 -6.37 31.73 -23.27
N LYS A 564 -5.24 31.84 -23.97
CA LYS A 564 -5.16 32.50 -25.25
C LYS A 564 -5.42 31.50 -26.38
N PHE A 565 -6.43 31.81 -27.19
CA PHE A 565 -6.73 31.14 -28.44
C PHE A 565 -6.38 32.05 -29.62
N SER A 566 -5.63 31.52 -30.58
CA SER A 566 -5.20 32.23 -31.78
C SER A 566 -5.82 31.58 -33.01
N GLY A 567 -6.43 32.40 -33.87
CA GLY A 567 -7.02 31.98 -35.13
C GLY A 567 -5.94 31.65 -36.16
N ILE A 568 -6.07 30.50 -36.79
CA ILE A 568 -5.23 30.01 -37.88
C ILE A 568 -6.11 29.33 -38.92
N SER A 569 -5.83 29.52 -40.21
CA SER A 569 -6.58 28.78 -41.22
C SER A 569 -6.35 27.28 -41.06
N THR A 570 -7.41 26.49 -41.19
CA THR A 570 -7.38 25.01 -41.09
C THR A 570 -6.35 24.40 -42.03
N SER A 571 -6.17 24.95 -43.24
CA SER A 571 -5.14 24.53 -44.18
C SER A 571 -3.72 24.75 -43.66
N THR A 572 -3.47 25.87 -42.97
CA THR A 572 -2.15 26.19 -42.40
C THR A 572 -1.89 25.32 -41.18
N LEU A 573 -2.91 25.12 -40.33
CA LEU A 573 -2.84 24.24 -39.18
C LEU A 573 -2.51 22.80 -39.61
N THR A 574 -3.19 22.28 -40.63
CA THR A 574 -2.94 20.94 -41.18
C THR A 574 -1.48 20.78 -41.62
N LYS A 575 -0.93 21.77 -42.34
CA LYS A 575 0.48 21.75 -42.78
C LYS A 575 1.45 21.81 -41.61
N LEU A 576 1.16 22.64 -40.61
CA LEU A 576 1.99 22.79 -39.41
C LEU A 576 2.03 21.49 -38.61
N LEU A 577 0.89 20.82 -38.43
CA LEU A 577 0.79 19.57 -37.69
C LEU A 577 1.36 18.38 -38.48
N ALA A 578 1.18 18.35 -39.81
CA ALA A 578 1.77 17.32 -40.66
C ALA A 578 3.31 17.29 -40.55
N GLY A 579 3.97 18.43 -40.30
CA GLY A 579 5.42 18.49 -40.07
C GLY A 579 5.88 17.91 -38.73
N ALA A 580 4.96 17.73 -37.78
CA ALA A 580 5.22 17.14 -36.47
C ALA A 580 5.05 15.62 -36.45
N ASP A 581 4.32 15.05 -37.41
CA ASP A 581 4.10 13.60 -37.53
C ASP A 581 5.20 12.95 -38.41
N PRO A 582 5.95 11.94 -37.93
CA PRO A 582 6.92 11.24 -38.76
C PRO A 582 6.28 10.29 -39.79
N SER A 583 4.97 10.01 -39.71
CA SER A 583 4.26 9.12 -40.65
C SER A 583 3.87 9.81 -41.97
N SER A 584 3.99 11.13 -42.06
CA SER A 584 3.56 11.94 -43.21
C SER A 584 4.63 12.20 -44.27
N THR A 585 5.83 11.59 -44.21
CA THR A 585 6.80 11.69 -45.31
C THR A 585 6.39 10.82 -46.50
N VAL A 586 5.58 11.44 -47.37
CA VAL A 586 5.36 11.24 -48.82
C VAL A 586 6.01 10.02 -49.47
N ASN A 587 5.18 9.11 -49.98
CA ASN A 587 5.38 8.49 -51.30
C ASN A 587 4.25 8.93 -52.22
N GLY A 588 4.62 9.43 -53.40
CA GLY A 588 3.74 10.07 -54.36
C GLY A 588 2.70 9.15 -54.99
N HIS A 589 1.66 9.82 -55.52
CA HIS A 589 0.65 9.36 -56.47
C HIS A 589 0.23 7.89 -56.41
N THR A 590 -0.97 7.63 -55.90
CA THR A 590 -1.82 6.55 -56.42
C THR A 590 -3.28 7.00 -56.46
N ASP A 591 -3.89 6.71 -57.60
CA ASP A 591 -5.26 6.99 -58.04
C ASP A 591 -6.33 6.36 -57.11
N PRO A 592 -7.51 6.97 -56.92
CA PRO A 592 -8.58 6.39 -56.11
C PRO A 592 -9.37 5.39 -56.94
N SER A 593 -8.85 4.17 -57.10
CA SER A 593 -9.57 3.05 -57.71
C SER A 593 -8.93 1.74 -57.28
N GLN A 594 -9.25 1.26 -56.08
CA GLN A 594 -9.35 -0.16 -55.71
C GLN A 594 -9.60 -0.30 -54.21
N VAL A 595 -10.89 -0.34 -53.83
CA VAL A 595 -11.34 -1.04 -52.63
C VAL A 595 -12.12 -2.23 -53.15
N ALA A 596 -11.48 -3.40 -53.18
CA ALA A 596 -12.13 -4.67 -53.44
C ALA A 596 -12.13 -5.50 -52.15
N GLU A 597 -13.30 -6.07 -51.90
CA GLU A 597 -13.72 -6.86 -50.76
C GLU A 597 -12.79 -8.05 -50.47
N THR A 598 -12.56 -8.34 -49.19
CA THR A 598 -12.38 -9.72 -48.73
C THR A 598 -13.15 -9.91 -47.43
N THR A 599 -14.33 -10.49 -47.60
CA THR A 599 -15.09 -11.25 -46.60
C THR A 599 -14.33 -12.55 -46.30
N GLU A 600 -14.10 -12.87 -45.03
CA GLU A 600 -13.77 -14.24 -44.64
C GLU A 600 -14.66 -14.76 -43.51
N SER A 601 -15.05 -16.01 -43.72
CA SER A 601 -16.19 -16.73 -43.19
C SER A 601 -15.94 -17.37 -41.82
N LYS A 602 -16.96 -17.30 -40.96
CA LYS A 602 -17.14 -18.18 -39.80
C LYS A 602 -17.44 -19.62 -40.24
N GLN A 603 -16.80 -20.60 -39.59
CA GLN A 603 -17.34 -21.96 -39.40
C GLN A 603 -16.66 -22.64 -38.18
N PRO A 604 -17.24 -23.73 -37.61
CA PRO A 604 -17.73 -23.71 -36.24
C PRO A 604 -16.93 -24.60 -35.26
N THR A 605 -16.92 -24.22 -33.99
CA THR A 605 -16.33 -24.97 -32.89
C THR A 605 -17.20 -26.14 -32.45
N LYS A 606 -16.58 -27.34 -32.43
CA LYS A 606 -17.15 -28.60 -31.94
C LYS A 606 -17.34 -28.58 -30.42
N SER A 607 -18.50 -29.05 -29.99
CA SER A 607 -18.90 -29.34 -28.61
C SER A 607 -18.20 -30.61 -28.06
N TYR A 608 -17.71 -30.54 -26.83
CA TYR A 608 -17.34 -31.72 -26.03
C TYR A 608 -18.41 -31.99 -24.95
N PRO A 609 -18.73 -33.26 -24.64
CA PRO A 609 -19.82 -33.62 -23.74
C PRO A 609 -19.40 -33.58 -22.26
N VAL A 610 -20.37 -33.19 -21.43
CA VAL A 610 -20.35 -33.23 -19.97
C VAL A 610 -20.62 -34.65 -19.50
N THR A 611 -19.70 -35.25 -18.75
CA THR A 611 -19.94 -36.45 -17.94
C THR A 611 -20.20 -36.06 -16.50
N HIS A 612 -21.42 -36.34 -16.03
CA HIS A 612 -21.74 -36.54 -14.61
C HIS A 612 -21.19 -37.89 -14.14
N LEU A 613 -20.66 -37.95 -12.91
CA LEU A 613 -20.89 -39.01 -11.90
C LEU A 613 -19.94 -38.81 -10.70
N GLY A 614 -20.48 -38.92 -9.48
CA GLY A 614 -19.73 -39.12 -8.23
C GLY A 614 -19.88 -38.01 -7.21
#